data_AF-A0A1G7FRW2-F1
#
_entry.id   AF-A0A1G7FRW2-F1
#
_cell.length_a   1.000
_cell.length_b   1.000
_cell.length_c   1.000
_cell.angle_alpha   90.00
_cell.angle_beta   90.00
_cell.angle_gamma   90.00
#
_symmetry.space_group_name_H-M   'P 1'
#
loop_
_entity.id
_entity.type
_entity.pdbx_description
1 polymer ?
#
loop_
_entity_poly.entity_id
_entity_poly.type
_entity_poly.pdbx_seq_one_letter_code
_entity_poly.pdbx_strand_id
1 'polypeptide(L)'
;MGLETAEFAGGTPLLSTPLEHLRLASEALDRRAGADTGQLGEDVAVVCARLNDVARLAGVLGAMERPMARDARDTRHDLMNALGAIDNFSELIALDHNLEEAQAVRAAVRVMVDAVEAMRSAG
;
A
#
# COMPACT_ATOMS: atom_id res chain seq x y z
N MET A 1 4.80 -23.15 31.09
CA MET A 1 3.80 -22.53 30.20
C MET A 1 4.57 -21.76 29.16
N GLY A 2 4.66 -22.35 27.96
CA GLY A 2 5.39 -21.75 26.84
C GLY A 2 4.60 -20.58 26.28
N LEU A 3 5.24 -19.42 26.22
CA LEU A 3 4.85 -18.38 25.30
C LEU A 3 5.71 -18.61 24.06
N GLU A 4 5.17 -19.36 23.12
CA GLU A 4 5.67 -19.42 21.75
C GLU A 4 5.43 -18.04 21.15
N THR A 5 6.42 -17.16 21.30
CA THR A 5 6.56 -15.99 20.43
C THR A 5 6.82 -16.54 19.04
N ALA A 6 5.78 -16.61 18.23
CA ALA A 6 5.91 -16.82 16.80
C ALA A 6 6.78 -15.69 16.24
N GLU A 7 8.08 -15.93 16.15
CA GLU A 7 8.97 -15.22 15.25
C GLU A 7 8.34 -15.32 13.86
N PHE A 8 7.79 -14.20 13.39
CA PHE A 8 7.40 -14.03 12.00
C PHE A 8 8.68 -14.13 11.16
N ALA A 9 9.00 -15.37 10.75
CA ALA A 9 10.07 -15.67 9.84
C ALA A 9 9.73 -15.12 8.45
N GLY A 10 10.66 -14.34 7.89
CA GLY A 10 10.98 -14.44 6.46
C GLY A 10 10.30 -13.49 5.48
N GLY A 11 9.82 -12.32 5.90
CA GLY A 11 9.43 -11.25 4.97
C GLY A 11 10.42 -10.09 5.06
N THR A 12 11.00 -9.66 3.94
CA THR A 12 11.96 -8.54 3.93
C THR A 12 11.39 -7.33 4.70
N PRO A 13 12.04 -6.81 5.76
CA PRO A 13 11.49 -5.76 6.63
C PRO A 13 11.33 -4.39 5.95
N LEU A 14 11.75 -4.27 4.68
CA LEU A 14 11.75 -3.00 3.94
C LEU A 14 10.35 -2.51 3.58
N LEU A 15 9.37 -3.41 3.40
CA LEU A 15 8.02 -3.03 2.97
C LEU A 15 6.99 -3.02 4.11
N SER A 16 7.28 -3.64 5.26
CA SER A 16 6.31 -3.77 6.34
C SER A 16 5.92 -2.43 6.95
N THR A 17 6.91 -1.58 7.28
CA THR A 17 6.65 -0.27 7.88
C THR A 17 5.98 0.70 6.89
N PRO A 18 6.45 0.86 5.63
CA PRO A 18 5.73 1.67 4.64
C PRO A 18 4.30 1.18 4.38
N LEU A 19 4.07 -0.13 4.35
CA LEU A 19 2.73 -0.71 4.17
C LEU A 19 1.81 -0.38 5.35
N GLU A 20 2.32 -0.44 6.58
CA GLU A 20 1.56 -0.08 7.78
C GLU A 20 1.18 1.40 7.78
N HIS A 21 2.10 2.30 7.41
CA HIS A 21 1.78 3.73 7.27
C HIS A 21 0.71 3.98 6.21
N LEU A 22 0.79 3.31 5.06
CA LEU A 22 -0.21 3.44 4.00
C LEU A 22 -1.59 2.93 4.45
N ARG A 23 -1.63 1.83 5.21
CA ARG A 23 -2.86 1.31 5.81
C ARG A 23 -3.49 2.32 6.77
N LEU A 24 -2.73 2.82 7.73
CA LEU A 24 -3.23 3.77 8.72
C LEU A 24 -3.75 5.06 8.08
N ALA A 25 -3.06 5.58 7.06
CA ALA A 25 -3.52 6.75 6.31
C ALA A 25 -4.84 6.47 5.56
N SER A 26 -4.95 5.30 4.93
CA SER A 26 -6.16 4.91 4.18
C SER A 26 -7.34 4.65 5.11
N GLU A 27 -7.12 4.07 6.30
CA GLU A 27 -8.15 3.90 7.33
C GLU A 27 -8.62 5.23 7.92
N ALA A 28 -7.73 6.23 8.03
CA ALA A 28 -8.13 7.58 8.42
C ALA A 28 -9.02 8.22 7.35
N LEU A 29 -8.64 8.08 6.07
CA LEU A 29 -9.42 8.56 4.94
C LEU A 29 -10.80 7.88 4.86
N ASP A 30 -10.86 6.56 5.03
CA ASP A 30 -12.10 5.79 5.02
C ASP A 30 -13.06 6.22 6.15
N ARG A 31 -12.54 6.35 7.37
CA ARG A 31 -13.33 6.88 8.50
C ARG A 31 -13.80 8.31 8.26
N ARG A 32 -13.01 9.13 7.56
CA ARG A 32 -13.36 10.52 7.25
C ARG A 32 -14.48 10.61 6.21
N ALA A 33 -14.43 9.76 5.18
CA ALA A 33 -15.50 9.60 4.21
C ALA A 33 -16.78 9.07 4.87
N GLY A 34 -16.65 8.22 5.88
CA GLY A 34 -17.78 7.74 6.67
C GLY A 34 -18.72 6.87 5.83
N ALA A 35 -20.03 7.02 6.02
CA ALA A 35 -21.05 6.29 5.27
C ALA A 35 -21.46 7.02 3.96
N ASP A 36 -20.59 7.87 3.41
CA ASP A 36 -20.86 8.53 2.13
C ASP A 36 -21.00 7.46 1.03
N THR A 37 -22.11 7.52 0.30
CA THR A 37 -22.42 6.62 -0.81
C THR A 37 -22.38 7.32 -2.17
N GLY A 38 -21.98 8.60 -2.18
CA GLY A 38 -21.69 9.36 -3.39
C GLY A 38 -20.26 9.17 -3.87
N GLN A 39 -19.81 10.07 -4.74
CA GLN A 39 -18.50 9.98 -5.44
C GLN A 39 -17.32 9.77 -4.47
N LEU A 40 -17.29 10.50 -3.34
CA LEU A 40 -16.25 10.35 -2.33
C LEU A 40 -16.18 8.92 -1.78
N GLY A 41 -17.32 8.31 -1.49
CA GLY A 41 -17.39 6.94 -1.01
C GLY A 41 -16.91 5.93 -2.05
N GLU A 42 -17.27 6.13 -3.31
CA GLU A 42 -16.78 5.29 -4.42
C GLU A 42 -15.26 5.40 -4.60
N ASP A 43 -14.71 6.61 -4.59
CA ASP A 43 -13.28 6.85 -4.74
C ASP A 43 -12.47 6.24 -3.59
N VAL A 44 -12.97 6.38 -2.35
CA VAL A 44 -12.39 5.78 -1.15
C VAL A 44 -12.47 4.25 -1.20
N ALA A 45 -13.59 3.69 -1.68
CA ALA A 45 -13.72 2.24 -1.85
C ALA A 45 -12.69 1.69 -2.84
N VAL A 46 -12.37 2.43 -3.91
CA VAL A 46 -11.29 2.07 -4.84
C VAL A 46 -9.93 2.11 -4.13
N VAL A 47 -9.63 3.15 -3.35
CA VAL A 47 -8.39 3.23 -2.54
C VAL A 47 -8.26 2.01 -1.63
N CYS A 48 -9.31 1.65 -0.88
CA CYS A 48 -9.33 0.48 0.01
C CYS A 48 -9.15 -0.84 -0.76
N ALA A 49 -9.78 -0.99 -1.92
CA ALA A 49 -9.61 -2.18 -2.76
C ALA A 49 -8.18 -2.31 -3.30
N ARG A 50 -7.57 -1.20 -3.77
CA ARG A 50 -6.17 -1.18 -4.23
C ARG A 50 -5.19 -1.39 -3.09
N LEU A 51 -5.48 -0.93 -1.88
CA LEU A 51 -4.67 -1.19 -0.69
C LEU A 51 -4.57 -2.68 -0.37
N ASN A 52 -5.66 -3.43 -0.52
CA ASN A 52 -5.65 -4.88 -0.37
C ASN A 52 -4.75 -5.57 -1.40
N ASP A 53 -4.77 -5.07 -2.64
CA ASP A 53 -3.86 -5.55 -3.69
C ASP A 53 -2.40 -5.24 -3.34
N VAL A 54 -2.10 -4.02 -2.88
CA VAL A 54 -0.76 -3.63 -2.40
C VAL A 54 -0.28 -4.54 -1.28
N ALA A 55 -1.11 -4.79 -0.27
CA ALA A 55 -0.77 -5.67 0.85
C ALA A 55 -0.45 -7.10 0.39
N ARG A 56 -1.28 -7.65 -0.51
CA ARG A 56 -1.08 -8.98 -1.09
C ARG A 56 0.22 -9.04 -1.89
N LEU A 57 0.44 -8.10 -2.80
CA LEU A 57 1.61 -8.08 -3.69
C LEU A 57 2.91 -7.83 -2.91
N ALA A 58 2.89 -6.95 -1.91
CA ALA A 58 4.03 -6.73 -1.01
C ALA A 58 4.36 -7.98 -0.19
N GLY A 59 3.34 -8.70 0.30
CA GLY A 59 3.52 -9.97 0.99
C GLY A 59 4.14 -11.05 0.10
N VAL A 60 3.64 -11.17 -1.14
CA VAL A 60 4.22 -12.09 -2.14
C VAL A 60 5.67 -11.72 -2.42
N LEU A 61 5.97 -10.45 -2.70
CA LEU A 61 7.32 -9.97 -3.00
C LEU A 61 8.28 -10.19 -1.82
N GLY A 62 7.82 -9.96 -0.59
CA GLY A 62 8.61 -10.16 0.63
C GLY A 62 8.92 -11.63 0.96
N ALA A 63 8.06 -12.56 0.51
CA ALA A 63 8.24 -14.00 0.69
C ALA A 63 9.05 -14.68 -0.43
N MET A 64 9.44 -13.94 -1.48
CA MET A 64 10.25 -14.49 -2.57
C MET A 64 11.72 -14.67 -2.13
N GLU A 65 12.07 -15.87 -1.64
CA GLU A 65 13.47 -16.19 -1.28
C GLU A 65 14.41 -16.26 -2.49
N ARG A 66 13.90 -16.70 -3.65
CA ARG A 66 14.63 -16.76 -4.94
C ARG A 66 13.66 -16.56 -6.11
N PRO A 67 13.23 -15.32 -6.36
CA PRO A 67 12.34 -15.08 -7.48
C PRO A 67 13.05 -15.38 -8.80
N MET A 68 12.37 -16.07 -9.72
CA MET A 68 12.73 -15.89 -11.12
C MET A 68 12.61 -14.40 -11.43
N ALA A 69 13.62 -13.82 -12.09
CA ALA A 69 13.69 -12.37 -12.32
C ALA A 69 12.43 -11.79 -12.98
N ARG A 70 11.69 -12.63 -13.71
CA ARG A 70 10.40 -12.29 -14.33
C ARG A 70 9.28 -12.15 -13.30
N ASP A 71 9.08 -13.10 -12.40
CA ASP A 71 7.97 -13.09 -11.44
C ASP A 71 8.08 -11.93 -10.44
N ALA A 72 9.30 -11.62 -9.98
CA ALA A 72 9.54 -10.43 -9.16
C ALA A 72 9.41 -9.11 -9.94
N ARG A 73 9.69 -9.10 -11.25
CA ARG A 73 9.47 -7.94 -12.09
C ARG A 73 7.97 -7.69 -12.29
N ASP A 74 7.22 -8.72 -12.61
CA ASP A 74 5.78 -8.62 -12.87
C ASP A 74 5.05 -8.26 -11.56
N THR A 75 5.40 -8.89 -10.43
CA THR A 75 4.84 -8.54 -9.10
C THR A 75 5.15 -7.09 -8.70
N ARG A 76 6.38 -6.59 -8.96
CA ARG A 76 6.72 -5.18 -8.72
C ARG A 76 5.95 -4.24 -9.64
N HIS A 77 5.74 -4.62 -10.89
CA HIS A 77 4.96 -3.83 -11.84
C HIS A 77 3.51 -3.70 -11.37
N ASP A 78 2.89 -4.81 -10.98
CA ASP A 78 1.52 -4.82 -10.45
C ASP A 78 1.41 -4.02 -9.16
N LEU A 79 2.41 -4.12 -8.28
CA LEU A 79 2.48 -3.35 -7.04
C LEU A 79 2.54 -1.84 -7.32
N MET A 80 3.42 -1.42 -8.24
CA MET A 80 3.54 -0.02 -8.66
C MET A 80 2.26 0.48 -9.33
N ASN A 81 1.57 -0.36 -10.11
CA ASN A 81 0.29 -0.02 -10.71
C ASN A 81 -0.81 0.19 -9.65
N ALA A 82 -0.89 -0.68 -8.64
CA ALA A 82 -1.82 -0.53 -7.53
C ALA A 82 -1.53 0.74 -6.70
N LEU A 83 -0.26 1.03 -6.43
CA LEU A 83 0.17 2.26 -5.76
C LEU A 83 -0.16 3.52 -6.58
N GLY A 84 0.07 3.50 -7.88
CA GLY A 84 -0.29 4.62 -8.77
C GLY A 84 -1.80 4.88 -8.81
N ALA A 85 -2.61 3.83 -8.76
CA ALA A 85 -4.06 3.99 -8.63
C ALA A 85 -4.44 4.67 -7.31
N ILE A 86 -3.84 4.26 -6.18
CA ILE A 86 -4.09 4.90 -4.88
C ILE A 86 -3.69 6.39 -4.90
N ASP A 87 -2.53 6.75 -5.45
CA ASP A 87 -2.09 8.16 -5.53
C ASP A 87 -3.05 8.99 -6.39
N ASN A 88 -3.49 8.48 -7.54
CA ASN A 88 -4.42 9.18 -8.42
C ASN A 88 -5.78 9.44 -7.74
N PHE A 89 -6.39 8.43 -7.14
CA PHE A 89 -7.68 8.61 -6.45
C PHE A 89 -7.54 9.53 -5.23
N SER A 90 -6.45 9.41 -4.48
CA SER A 90 -6.18 10.29 -3.34
C SER A 90 -5.94 11.75 -3.78
N GLU A 91 -5.35 11.97 -4.95
CA GLU A 91 -5.24 13.30 -5.54
C GLU A 91 -6.60 13.89 -5.92
N LEU A 92 -7.46 13.12 -6.58
CA LEU A 92 -8.83 13.55 -6.90
C LEU A 92 -9.61 13.91 -5.63
N ILE A 93 -9.58 13.05 -4.62
CA ILE A 93 -10.24 13.30 -3.34
C ILE A 93 -9.68 14.56 -2.67
N ALA A 94 -8.36 14.76 -2.69
CA ALA A 94 -7.74 15.96 -2.12
C ALA A 94 -8.15 17.24 -2.86
N LEU A 95 -8.32 17.19 -4.18
CA LEU A 95 -8.75 18.34 -4.99
C LEU A 95 -10.23 18.65 -4.80
N ASP A 96 -11.08 17.64 -4.82
CA ASP A 96 -12.54 17.81 -4.84
C ASP A 96 -13.12 18.05 -3.44
N HIS A 97 -12.49 17.47 -2.42
CA HIS A 97 -13.00 17.48 -1.04
C HIS A 97 -12.06 18.15 -0.03
N ASN A 98 -10.85 18.55 -0.44
CA ASN A 98 -9.85 19.21 0.41
C ASN A 98 -9.57 18.45 1.73
N LEU A 99 -9.43 17.12 1.64
CA LEU A 99 -9.16 16.25 2.80
C LEU A 99 -7.66 16.08 3.02
N GLU A 100 -7.21 16.39 4.24
CA GLU A 100 -5.81 16.20 4.67
C GLU A 100 -5.43 14.72 4.70
N GLU A 101 -6.37 13.83 5.02
CA GLU A 101 -6.17 12.38 5.03
C GLU A 101 -5.80 11.86 3.63
N ALA A 102 -6.38 12.43 2.57
CA ALA A 102 -6.02 12.06 1.21
C ALA A 102 -4.58 12.48 0.87
N GLN A 103 -4.13 13.64 1.34
CA GLN A 103 -2.72 14.04 1.21
C GLN A 103 -1.78 13.11 2.01
N ALA A 104 -2.21 12.66 3.19
CA ALA A 104 -1.45 11.70 4.00
C ALA A 104 -1.33 10.35 3.29
N VAL A 105 -2.38 9.85 2.63
CA VAL A 105 -2.33 8.64 1.80
C VAL A 105 -1.30 8.80 0.68
N ARG A 106 -1.30 9.92 -0.04
CA ARG A 106 -0.30 10.21 -1.08
C ARG A 106 1.13 10.20 -0.54
N ALA A 107 1.36 10.82 0.61
CA ALA A 107 2.67 10.82 1.25
C ALA A 107 3.12 9.39 1.59
N ALA A 108 2.21 8.55 2.11
CA ALA A 108 2.50 7.15 2.40
C ALA A 108 2.76 6.31 1.14
N VAL A 109 2.04 6.57 0.03
CA VAL A 109 2.32 5.92 -1.27
C VAL A 109 3.74 6.21 -1.72
N ARG A 110 4.21 7.45 -1.62
CA ARG A 110 5.58 7.82 -2.01
C ARG A 110 6.63 7.06 -1.22
N VAL A 111 6.46 6.95 0.10
CA VAL A 111 7.35 6.14 0.96
C VAL A 111 7.35 4.67 0.54
N MET A 112 6.19 4.11 0.17
CA MET A 112 6.09 2.74 -0.32
C MET A 112 6.80 2.56 -1.67
N VAL A 113 6.64 3.50 -2.60
CA VAL A 113 7.34 3.50 -3.89
C VAL A 113 8.86 3.53 -3.69
N ASP A 114 9.36 4.44 -2.86
CA ASP A 114 10.78 4.56 -2.55
C ASP A 114 11.35 3.23 -2.00
N ALA A 115 10.59 2.56 -1.13
CA ALA A 115 10.99 1.27 -0.58
C ALA A 115 11.04 0.14 -1.65
N VAL A 116 10.08 0.11 -2.57
CA VAL A 116 10.05 -0.84 -3.69
C VAL A 116 11.22 -0.59 -4.67
N GLU A 117 11.56 0.67 -4.93
CA GLU A 117 12.70 1.04 -5.79
C GLU A 117 14.05 0.74 -5.13
N ALA A 118 14.17 0.94 -3.82
CA ALA A 118 15.35 0.55 -3.05
C ALA A 118 15.59 -0.97 -3.13
N MET A 119 14.53 -1.78 -3.01
CA MET A 119 14.63 -3.23 -3.19
C MET A 119 15.08 -3.63 -4.60
N ARG A 120 14.67 -2.89 -5.63
CA ARG A 120 15.11 -3.13 -7.01
C ARG A 120 16.60 -2.85 -7.19
N SER A 121 17.14 -1.85 -6.50
CA SER A 121 18.53 -1.43 -6.65
C SER A 121 19.52 -2.30 -5.87
N ALA A 122 19.02 -3.10 -4.92
CA ALA A 122 19.81 -3.96 -4.04
C ALA A 122 19.98 -5.41 -4.54
N GLY A 123 19.28 -5.82 -5.60
CA GLY A 123 19.33 -7.17 -6.18
C GLY A 123 19.79 -7.15 -7.63
#